data_AF-A0A497EPU9-F1
#
_entry.id   AF-A0A497EPU9-F1
#
_cell.length_a   1.000
_cell.length_b   1.000
_cell.length_c   1.000
_cell.angle_alpha   90.00
_cell.angle_beta   90.00
_cell.angle_gamma   90.00
#
_symmetry.space_group_name_H-M   'P 1'
#
loop_
_entity.id
_entity.type
_entity.pdbx_description
1 polymer ?
#
loop_
_entity_poly.entity_id
_entity_poly.type
_entity_poly.pdbx_seq_one_letter_code
_entity_poly.pdbx_strand_id
1 'polypeptide(L)'
;MSDRVDVNLVEQAVQIALKRLKELEISSLLYKVSGIKWFVVSFEGLPLRFYHISAEKAEDIAALLENFSRRLDEHLLRLEGFQTQTLLMGSGDVELLAFKEHEMLYLLSMEKWIAASLEKLLDQLSKDKEIKCPRCNANLTYRVFECKTCKSTIPFFELICPKCKTPHLTKRCPICNNVIKHEESKLIRKAKKFYPK
;
A
#
# COMPACT_ATOMS: atom_id res chain seq x y z
N MET A 1 -47.87 1.05 7.20
CA MET A 1 -46.74 0.86 8.12
C MET A 1 -45.51 1.35 7.39
N SER A 2 -44.95 2.48 7.82
CA SER A 2 -43.79 3.09 7.17
C SER A 2 -42.54 2.42 7.74
N ASP A 3 -41.88 1.60 6.91
CA ASP A 3 -40.53 1.10 7.15
C ASP A 3 -39.59 2.30 7.18
N ARG A 4 -39.47 2.94 8.33
CA ARG A 4 -38.42 3.94 8.56
C ARG A 4 -37.13 3.18 8.73
N VAL A 5 -36.38 3.10 7.64
CA VAL A 5 -35.00 2.65 7.65
C VAL A 5 -34.25 3.48 8.70
N ASP A 6 -33.66 2.80 9.68
CA ASP A 6 -32.84 3.44 10.70
C ASP A 6 -31.57 4.00 10.05
N VAL A 7 -31.52 5.32 9.95
CA VAL A 7 -30.44 6.06 9.29
C VAL A 7 -29.08 5.72 9.91
N ASN A 8 -29.03 5.46 11.22
CA ASN A 8 -27.78 5.12 11.91
C ASN A 8 -27.26 3.74 11.50
N LEU A 9 -28.15 2.75 11.33
CA LEU A 9 -27.79 1.41 10.85
C LEU A 9 -27.26 1.46 9.41
N VAL A 10 -27.87 2.30 8.55
CA VAL A 10 -27.38 2.49 7.17
C VAL A 10 -26.02 3.15 7.15
N GLU A 11 -25.81 4.21 7.93
CA GLU A 11 -24.52 4.89 8.02
C GLU A 11 -23.41 3.93 8.49
N GLN A 12 -23.67 3.13 9.53
CA GLN A 12 -22.73 2.11 10.00
C GLN A 12 -22.40 1.07 8.92
N ALA A 13 -23.42 0.55 8.23
CA ALA A 13 -23.23 -0.42 7.15
C ALA A 13 -22.39 0.16 6.00
N VAL A 14 -22.64 1.42 5.61
CA VAL A 14 -21.85 2.13 4.58
C VAL A 14 -20.39 2.28 5.01
N GLN A 15 -20.12 2.67 6.25
CA GLN A 15 -18.76 2.79 6.75
C GLN A 15 -18.01 1.45 6.75
N ILE A 16 -18.67 0.36 7.16
CA ILE A 16 -18.09 -0.98 7.10
C ILE A 16 -17.79 -1.38 5.65
N ALA A 17 -18.72 -1.14 4.73
CA ALA A 17 -18.53 -1.45 3.32
C ALA A 17 -17.34 -0.68 2.71
N LEU A 18 -17.20 0.61 3.03
CA LEU A 18 -16.07 1.43 2.58
C LEU A 18 -14.73 0.92 3.11
N LYS A 19 -14.66 0.53 4.38
CA LYS A 19 -13.44 -0.08 4.97
C LYS A 19 -13.05 -1.38 4.24
N ARG A 20 -14.03 -2.24 3.95
CA ARG A 20 -13.81 -3.49 3.20
C ARG A 20 -13.38 -3.23 1.75
N LEU A 21 -13.91 -2.20 1.12
CA LEU A 21 -13.48 -1.81 -0.22
C LEU A 21 -11.98 -1.41 -0.23
N LYS A 22 -11.56 -0.57 0.73
CA LYS A 22 -10.14 -0.18 0.88
C LYS A 22 -9.22 -1.39 1.10
N GLU A 23 -9.61 -2.34 1.95
CA GLU A 23 -8.88 -3.60 2.18
C GLU A 23 -8.67 -4.38 0.87
N LEU A 24 -9.72 -4.51 0.06
CA LEU A 24 -9.66 -5.20 -1.23
C LEU A 24 -8.75 -4.49 -2.22
N GLU A 25 -8.77 -3.15 -2.24
CA GLU A 25 -7.91 -2.36 -3.13
C GLU A 25 -6.43 -2.48 -2.77
N ILE A 26 -6.09 -2.39 -1.47
CA ILE A 26 -4.73 -2.60 -0.97
C ILE A 26 -4.28 -4.01 -1.31
N SER A 27 -5.06 -5.03 -0.95
CA SER A 27 -4.72 -6.43 -1.24
C SER A 27 -4.50 -6.66 -2.74
N SER A 28 -5.40 -6.14 -3.60
CA SER A 28 -5.27 -6.20 -5.06
C SER A 28 -3.98 -5.55 -5.57
N LEU A 29 -3.56 -4.43 -4.98
CA LEU A 29 -2.29 -3.80 -5.32
C LEU A 29 -1.12 -4.71 -4.94
N LEU A 30 -1.10 -5.23 -3.71
CA LEU A 30 -0.02 -6.07 -3.20
C LEU A 30 0.16 -7.36 -4.03
N TYR A 31 -0.94 -7.99 -4.48
CA TYR A 31 -0.85 -9.15 -5.38
C TYR A 31 -0.15 -8.85 -6.72
N LYS A 32 -0.13 -7.59 -7.16
CA LYS A 32 0.36 -7.21 -8.50
C LYS A 32 1.77 -6.62 -8.49
N VAL A 33 2.24 -6.09 -7.36
CA VAL A 33 3.53 -5.43 -7.29
C VAL A 33 4.66 -6.45 -7.28
N SER A 34 5.60 -6.31 -8.23
CA SER A 34 6.83 -7.10 -8.27
C SER A 34 7.73 -6.78 -7.07
N GLY A 35 8.46 -7.77 -6.60
CA GLY A 35 9.34 -7.65 -5.44
C GLY A 35 8.65 -7.99 -4.12
N ILE A 36 7.33 -8.14 -4.07
CA ILE A 36 6.64 -8.74 -2.92
C ILE A 36 6.79 -10.27 -3.02
N LYS A 37 7.46 -10.87 -2.04
CA LYS A 37 7.70 -12.31 -1.97
C LYS A 37 6.49 -13.05 -1.41
N TRP A 38 5.94 -12.52 -0.33
CA TRP A 38 4.70 -12.99 0.30
C TRP A 38 4.07 -11.86 1.11
N PHE A 39 2.78 -11.99 1.41
CA PHE A 39 2.13 -11.14 2.40
C PHE A 39 1.04 -11.89 3.15
N VAL A 40 0.69 -11.38 4.32
CA VAL A 40 -0.42 -11.80 5.17
C VAL A 40 -1.21 -10.56 5.57
N VAL A 41 -2.53 -10.64 5.47
CA VAL A 41 -3.47 -9.67 6.03
C VAL A 41 -4.20 -10.37 7.15
N SER A 42 -4.15 -9.81 8.35
CA SER A 42 -4.68 -10.42 9.56
C SER A 42 -5.59 -9.47 10.33
N PHE A 43 -6.45 -10.05 11.15
CA PHE A 43 -7.32 -9.36 12.08
C PHE A 43 -7.27 -10.13 13.40
N GLU A 44 -6.91 -9.45 14.49
CA GLU A 44 -6.79 -10.05 15.84
C GLU A 44 -5.90 -11.30 15.85
N GLY A 45 -4.80 -11.29 15.09
CA GLY A 45 -3.85 -12.40 15.00
C GLY A 45 -4.29 -13.57 14.12
N LEU A 46 -5.46 -13.50 13.49
CA LEU A 46 -5.94 -14.52 12.54
C LEU A 46 -5.68 -14.09 11.09
N PRO A 47 -5.08 -14.94 10.24
CA PRO A 47 -4.87 -14.60 8.84
C PRO A 47 -6.19 -14.64 8.07
N LEU A 48 -6.56 -13.51 7.48
CA LEU A 48 -7.75 -13.39 6.62
C LEU A 48 -7.40 -13.60 5.14
N ARG A 49 -6.22 -13.13 4.72
CA ARG A 49 -5.69 -13.31 3.37
C ARG A 49 -4.20 -13.54 3.44
N PHE A 50 -3.68 -14.34 2.52
CA PHE A 50 -2.24 -14.51 2.38
C PHE A 50 -1.88 -14.86 0.93
N TYR A 51 -0.60 -14.67 0.60
CA TYR A 51 -0.08 -14.87 -0.74
C TYR A 51 1.33 -15.46 -0.70
N HIS A 52 1.59 -16.49 -1.50
CA HIS A 52 2.90 -17.17 -1.61
C HIS A 52 3.51 -17.60 -0.27
N ILE A 53 2.66 -17.91 0.71
CA ILE A 53 3.01 -18.47 2.00
C ILE A 53 1.99 -19.56 2.34
N SER A 54 2.43 -20.60 3.05
CA SER A 54 1.53 -21.66 3.53
C SER A 54 0.62 -21.14 4.64
N ALA A 55 -0.58 -21.71 4.76
CA ALA A 55 -1.56 -21.33 5.80
C ALA A 55 -0.96 -21.39 7.21
N GLU A 56 -0.30 -22.50 7.58
CA GLU A 56 0.38 -22.68 8.88
C GLU A 56 1.34 -21.52 9.20
N LYS A 57 2.27 -21.22 8.29
CA LYS A 57 3.19 -20.09 8.45
C LYS A 57 2.49 -18.73 8.50
N ALA A 58 1.37 -18.57 7.79
CA ALA A 58 0.60 -17.33 7.84
C ALA A 58 -0.07 -17.15 9.21
N GLU A 59 -0.58 -18.23 9.80
CA GLU A 59 -1.13 -18.26 11.16
C GLU A 59 -0.06 -17.92 12.19
N ASP A 60 1.11 -18.58 12.12
CA ASP A 60 2.24 -18.33 13.02
C ASP A 60 2.68 -16.86 12.99
N ILE A 61 2.87 -16.31 11.78
CA ILE A 61 3.35 -14.94 11.59
C ILE A 61 2.29 -13.92 12.02
N ALA A 62 1.01 -14.16 11.72
CA ALA A 62 -0.08 -13.29 12.14
C ALA A 62 -0.18 -13.24 13.68
N ALA A 63 -0.17 -14.40 14.34
CA ALA A 63 -0.24 -14.49 15.79
C ALA A 63 0.98 -13.85 16.47
N LEU A 64 2.18 -14.06 15.93
CA LEU A 64 3.41 -13.49 16.47
C LEU A 64 3.44 -11.97 16.36
N LEU A 65 3.12 -11.42 15.19
CA LEU A 65 3.20 -9.98 14.96
C LEU A 65 2.05 -9.21 15.61
N GLU A 66 0.86 -9.79 15.75
CA GLU A 66 -0.21 -9.19 16.54
C GLU A 66 0.21 -9.06 18.01
N ASN A 67 0.78 -10.13 18.58
CA ASN A 67 1.29 -10.10 19.95
C ASN A 67 2.43 -9.08 20.12
N PHE A 68 3.33 -9.00 19.15
CA PHE A 68 4.41 -8.01 19.15
C PHE A 68 3.86 -6.59 19.07
N SER A 69 2.95 -6.31 18.11
CA SER A 69 2.34 -4.99 17.92
C SER A 69 1.60 -4.54 19.17
N ARG A 70 0.79 -5.42 19.77
CA ARG A 70 0.05 -5.11 21.00
C ARG A 70 0.98 -4.72 22.14
N ARG A 71 2.05 -5.50 22.38
CA ARG A 71 3.04 -5.19 23.42
C ARG A 71 3.74 -3.87 23.14
N LEU A 72 4.12 -3.63 21.88
CA LEU A 72 4.74 -2.39 21.46
C LEU A 72 3.81 -1.19 21.74
N ASP A 73 2.54 -1.28 21.35
CA ASP A 73 1.53 -0.26 21.59
C ASP A 73 1.31 -0.02 23.09
N GLU A 74 1.24 -1.06 23.92
CA GLU A 74 1.14 -0.95 25.39
C GLU A 74 2.33 -0.20 26.01
N HIS A 75 3.53 -0.37 25.46
CA HIS A 75 4.72 0.34 25.92
C HIS A 75 4.75 1.79 25.42
N LEU A 76 4.36 2.01 24.17
CA LEU A 76 4.34 3.35 23.56
C LEU A 76 3.23 4.23 24.10
N LEU A 77 2.09 3.67 24.51
CA LEU A 77 1.04 4.41 25.22
C LEU A 77 1.54 5.07 26.51
N ARG A 78 2.62 4.55 27.11
CA ARG A 78 3.28 5.14 28.28
C ARG A 78 4.20 6.30 27.93
N LEU A 79 4.51 6.49 26.64
CA LEU A 79 5.29 7.58 26.10
C LEU A 79 4.33 8.49 25.35
N GLU A 80 3.91 9.59 25.98
CA GLU A 80 2.95 10.52 25.38
C GLU A 80 3.34 10.90 23.93
N GLY A 81 2.40 10.74 23.00
CA GLY A 81 2.55 11.14 21.61
C GLY A 81 3.11 10.08 20.65
N PHE A 82 3.39 8.85 21.09
CA PHE A 82 3.85 7.78 20.20
C PHE A 82 2.73 6.82 19.79
N GLN A 83 2.57 6.61 18.48
CA GLN A 83 1.77 5.53 17.90
C GLN A 83 2.58 4.87 16.79
N THR A 84 2.69 3.54 16.79
CA THR A 84 3.40 2.84 15.72
C THR A 84 2.44 2.51 14.60
N GLN A 85 2.57 3.22 13.48
CA GLN A 85 1.79 2.93 12.28
C GLN A 85 2.50 1.94 11.36
N THR A 86 3.83 1.82 11.45
CA THR A 86 4.64 1.02 10.53
C THR A 86 5.91 0.53 11.22
N LEU A 87 6.25 -0.75 10.99
CA LEU A 87 7.51 -1.39 11.39
C LEU A 87 8.20 -1.89 10.13
N LEU A 88 9.46 -1.47 9.94
CA LEU A 88 10.33 -1.96 8.87
C LEU A 88 11.53 -2.68 9.49
N MET A 89 11.76 -3.93 9.09
CA MET A 89 12.90 -4.74 9.54
C MET A 89 13.60 -5.34 8.32
N GLY A 90 14.89 -5.05 8.15
CA GLY A 90 15.68 -5.52 7.02
C GLY A 90 16.67 -6.61 7.38
N SER A 91 16.85 -7.58 6.48
CA SER A 91 17.95 -8.54 6.51
C SER A 91 18.42 -8.85 5.08
N GLY A 92 19.65 -8.43 4.76
CA GLY A 92 20.20 -8.54 3.41
C GLY A 92 19.36 -7.80 2.37
N ASP A 93 18.92 -8.54 1.35
CA ASP A 93 18.08 -8.02 0.25
C ASP A 93 16.57 -8.12 0.51
N VAL A 94 16.17 -8.56 1.70
CA VAL A 94 14.77 -8.72 2.10
C VAL A 94 14.42 -7.72 3.19
N GLU A 95 13.26 -7.10 3.04
CA GLU A 95 12.65 -6.27 4.06
C GLU A 95 11.28 -6.84 4.45
N LEU A 96 11.01 -6.78 5.74
CA LEU A 96 9.72 -7.06 6.34
C LEU A 96 9.07 -5.72 6.67
N LEU A 97 7.87 -5.51 6.15
CA LEU A 97 7.04 -4.36 6.45
C LEU A 97 5.79 -4.85 7.17
N ALA A 98 5.56 -4.33 8.37
CA ALA A 98 4.30 -4.51 9.07
C ALA A 98 3.63 -3.14 9.25
N PHE A 99 2.36 -3.02 8.90
CA PHE A 99 1.61 -1.79 9.12
C PHE A 99 0.16 -2.11 9.45
N LYS A 100 -0.47 -1.21 10.21
CA LYS A 100 -1.86 -1.34 10.59
C LYS A 100 -2.68 -0.30 9.83
N GLU A 101 -3.72 -0.77 9.15
CA GLU A 101 -4.69 0.09 8.48
C GLU A 101 -6.06 -0.26 9.06
N HIS A 102 -6.64 0.68 9.81
CA HIS A 102 -7.81 0.43 10.67
C HIS A 102 -7.55 -0.72 11.67
N GLU A 103 -8.32 -1.81 11.58
CA GLU A 103 -8.20 -2.98 12.46
C GLU A 103 -7.37 -4.11 11.82
N MET A 104 -6.93 -3.91 10.58
CA MET A 104 -6.24 -4.93 9.80
C MET A 104 -4.73 -4.74 9.89
N LEU A 105 -4.02 -5.80 10.23
CA LEU A 105 -2.56 -5.84 10.24
C LEU A 105 -2.06 -6.47 8.94
N TYR A 106 -1.27 -5.72 8.20
CA TYR A 106 -0.63 -6.13 6.95
C TYR A 106 0.83 -6.45 7.19
N LEU A 107 1.26 -7.63 6.76
CA LEU A 107 2.59 -8.16 6.96
C LEU A 107 3.16 -8.58 5.61
N LEU A 108 4.28 -8.01 5.21
CA LEU A 108 4.83 -8.20 3.88
C LEU A 108 6.30 -8.58 3.98
N SER A 109 6.71 -9.58 3.21
CA SER A 109 8.12 -9.76 2.86
C SER A 109 8.35 -9.32 1.44
N MET A 110 9.34 -8.47 1.25
CA MET A 110 9.63 -7.84 -0.03
C MET A 110 11.13 -7.71 -0.28
N GLU A 111 11.49 -7.50 -1.53
CA GLU A 111 12.83 -7.11 -1.92
C GLU A 111 13.10 -5.65 -1.53
N LYS A 112 14.31 -5.37 -1.05
CA LYS A 112 14.72 -4.03 -0.57
C LYS A 112 14.44 -2.89 -1.56
N TRP A 113 14.52 -3.14 -2.85
CA TRP A 113 14.33 -2.09 -3.85
C TRP A 113 12.90 -1.56 -3.91
N ILE A 114 11.87 -2.33 -3.49
CA ILE A 114 10.46 -1.88 -3.55
C ILE A 114 9.97 -1.26 -2.23
N ALA A 115 10.70 -1.43 -1.14
CA ALA A 115 10.23 -1.04 0.19
C ALA A 115 9.95 0.45 0.34
N ALA A 116 10.89 1.31 -0.04
CA ALA A 116 10.68 2.76 -0.01
C ALA A 116 9.48 3.22 -0.85
N SER A 117 9.17 2.51 -1.95
CA SER A 117 7.96 2.77 -2.72
C SER A 117 6.70 2.40 -1.93
N LEU A 118 6.68 1.25 -1.26
CA LEU A 118 5.53 0.84 -0.45
C LEU A 118 5.36 1.72 0.79
N GLU A 119 6.42 2.14 1.47
CA GLU A 119 6.33 3.14 2.56
C GLU A 119 5.72 4.45 2.07
N LYS A 120 6.13 4.93 0.89
CA LYS A 120 5.54 6.13 0.29
C LYS A 120 4.05 5.95 -0.03
N LEU A 121 3.63 4.75 -0.45
CA LEU A 121 2.21 4.47 -0.60
C LEU A 121 1.49 4.61 0.74
N LEU A 122 2.01 4.00 1.81
CA LEU A 122 1.39 4.07 3.13
C LEU A 122 1.26 5.52 3.63
N ASP A 123 2.29 6.35 3.42
CA ASP A 123 2.25 7.78 3.72
C ASP A 123 1.19 8.54 2.89
N GLN A 124 0.95 8.13 1.64
CA GLN A 124 -0.13 8.69 0.83
C GLN A 124 -1.51 8.26 1.33
N LEU A 125 -1.65 7.00 1.74
CA LEU A 125 -2.89 6.45 2.27
C LEU A 125 -3.27 7.11 3.61
N SER A 126 -2.31 7.28 4.52
CA SER A 126 -2.55 7.93 5.82
C SER A 126 -2.93 9.41 5.70
N LYS A 127 -2.59 10.06 4.57
CA LYS A 127 -2.92 11.47 4.27
C LYS A 127 -4.14 11.62 3.37
N ASP A 128 -4.87 10.53 3.07
CA ASP A 128 -5.98 10.47 2.12
C ASP A 128 -5.65 11.13 0.75
N LYS A 129 -4.40 11.01 0.30
CA LYS A 129 -3.96 11.58 -0.98
C LYS A 129 -4.25 10.60 -2.12
N GLU A 130 -5.26 10.94 -2.91
CA GLU A 130 -5.66 10.16 -4.08
C GLU A 130 -5.01 10.67 -5.36
N ILE A 131 -4.60 9.73 -6.23
CA ILE A 131 -4.14 10.05 -7.58
C ILE A 131 -5.27 9.70 -8.55
N LYS A 132 -5.92 10.69 -9.14
CA LYS A 132 -7.04 10.47 -10.06
C LYS A 132 -6.64 10.60 -11.52
N CYS A 133 -7.28 9.82 -12.38
CA CYS A 133 -7.20 10.04 -13.81
C CYS A 133 -7.95 11.33 -14.18
N PRO A 134 -7.31 12.31 -14.85
CA PRO A 134 -7.98 13.57 -15.23
C PRO A 134 -9.09 13.38 -16.28
N ARG A 135 -9.18 12.22 -16.92
CA ARG A 135 -10.19 11.94 -17.96
C ARG A 135 -11.39 11.16 -17.45
N CYS A 136 -11.17 10.04 -16.75
CA CYS A 136 -12.26 9.19 -16.27
C CYS A 136 -12.47 9.24 -14.75
N ASN A 137 -11.73 10.10 -14.05
CA ASN A 137 -11.77 10.27 -12.59
C ASN A 137 -11.47 9.01 -11.76
N ALA A 138 -11.04 7.91 -12.38
CA ALA A 138 -10.69 6.69 -11.67
C ALA A 138 -9.54 6.92 -10.68
N ASN A 139 -9.64 6.36 -9.48
CA ASN A 139 -8.56 6.34 -8.49
C ASN A 139 -7.44 5.37 -8.97
N LEU A 140 -6.23 5.91 -9.05
CA LEU A 140 -5.02 5.26 -9.52
C LEU A 140 -4.03 4.95 -8.40
N THR A 141 -4.29 5.38 -7.16
CA THR A 141 -3.42 5.13 -6.00
C THR A 141 -3.15 3.64 -5.82
N TYR A 142 -4.18 2.81 -5.96
CA TYR A 142 -4.09 1.34 -5.83
C TYR A 142 -3.83 0.61 -7.15
N ARG A 143 -3.39 1.33 -8.19
CA ARG A 143 -3.08 0.75 -9.49
C ARG A 143 -1.59 0.53 -9.64
N VAL A 144 -1.25 -0.36 -10.56
CA VAL A 144 0.12 -0.65 -10.95
C VAL A 144 0.35 -0.31 -12.42
N PHE A 145 1.61 -0.26 -12.82
CA PHE A 145 2.00 -0.29 -14.22
C PHE A 145 3.25 -1.15 -14.41
N GLU A 146 3.43 -1.68 -15.62
CA GLU A 146 4.64 -2.41 -15.99
C GLU A 146 5.75 -1.43 -16.42
N CYS A 147 6.93 -1.56 -15.81
CA CYS A 147 8.13 -0.87 -16.27
C CYS A 147 8.54 -1.37 -17.66
N LYS A 148 8.58 -0.49 -18.66
CA LYS A 148 8.96 -0.86 -20.03
C LYS A 148 10.40 -1.40 -20.17
N THR A 149 11.30 -1.04 -19.24
CA THR A 149 12.72 -1.42 -19.29
C THR A 149 12.97 -2.76 -18.60
N CYS A 150 12.58 -2.90 -17.34
CA CYS A 150 12.89 -4.10 -16.54
C CYS A 150 11.69 -5.03 -16.30
N LYS A 151 10.53 -4.72 -16.90
CA LYS A 151 9.30 -5.52 -16.82
C LYS A 151 8.70 -5.72 -15.43
N SER A 152 9.27 -5.09 -14.40
CA SER A 152 8.72 -5.12 -13.06
C SER A 152 7.43 -4.31 -13.00
N THR A 153 6.42 -4.88 -12.37
CA THR A 153 5.13 -4.23 -12.08
C THR A 153 5.28 -3.42 -10.80
N ILE A 154 5.04 -2.12 -10.87
CA ILE A 154 5.30 -1.19 -9.77
C ILE A 154 4.11 -0.24 -9.55
N PRO A 155 3.96 0.36 -8.37
CA PRO A 155 2.83 1.24 -8.08
C PRO A 155 2.70 2.42 -9.05
N PHE A 156 1.47 2.82 -9.37
CA PHE A 156 1.19 3.83 -10.40
C PHE A 156 1.72 5.21 -10.05
N PHE A 157 1.91 5.55 -8.78
CA PHE A 157 2.49 6.83 -8.38
C PHE A 157 4.00 6.95 -8.67
N GLU A 158 4.69 5.85 -9.01
CA GLU A 158 6.15 5.85 -9.13
C GLU A 158 6.68 6.50 -10.41
N LEU A 159 7.23 7.71 -10.33
CA LEU A 159 7.77 8.40 -11.50
C LEU A 159 9.11 7.86 -11.97
N ILE A 160 9.82 7.14 -11.11
CA ILE A 160 11.10 6.51 -11.41
C ILE A 160 10.97 5.06 -10.99
N CYS A 161 11.28 4.11 -11.88
CA CYS A 161 11.23 2.70 -11.53
C CYS A 161 12.18 2.43 -10.37
N PRO A 162 11.71 1.95 -9.21
CA PRO A 162 12.54 1.76 -8.04
C PRO A 162 13.62 0.68 -8.25
N LYS A 163 13.38 -0.28 -9.15
CA LYS A 163 14.34 -1.33 -9.54
C LYS A 163 15.43 -0.82 -10.49
N CYS A 164 15.07 -0.42 -11.71
CA CYS A 164 16.04 -0.07 -12.76
C CYS A 164 16.31 1.44 -12.93
N LYS A 165 15.70 2.28 -12.09
CA LYS A 165 15.84 3.74 -12.09
C LYS A 165 15.41 4.44 -13.40
N THR A 166 14.72 3.74 -14.30
CA THR A 166 14.16 4.35 -15.52
C THR A 166 13.02 5.31 -15.16
N PRO A 167 13.01 6.56 -15.67
CA PRO A 167 11.91 7.49 -15.44
C PRO A 167 10.69 7.20 -16.33
N HIS A 168 9.51 7.30 -15.74
CA HIS A 168 8.19 7.12 -16.36
C HIS A 168 7.33 8.38 -16.17
N LEU A 169 7.77 9.48 -16.78
CA LEU A 169 7.10 10.79 -16.69
C LEU A 169 5.72 10.83 -17.37
N THR A 170 5.47 9.89 -18.28
CA THR A 170 4.19 9.70 -18.94
C THR A 170 3.76 8.25 -18.80
N LYS A 171 2.53 8.06 -18.32
CA LYS A 171 1.90 6.75 -18.13
C LYS A 171 0.53 6.75 -18.78
N ARG A 172 -0.03 5.57 -19.00
CA ARG A 172 -1.39 5.42 -19.49
C ARG A 172 -2.30 4.98 -18.35
N CYS A 173 -3.47 5.61 -18.24
CA CYS A 173 -4.49 5.16 -17.31
C CYS A 173 -4.87 3.72 -17.62
N PRO A 174 -4.85 2.79 -16.65
CA PRO A 174 -5.23 1.39 -16.89
C PRO A 174 -6.72 1.19 -17.18
N ILE A 175 -7.57 2.20 -16.94
CA ILE A 175 -9.02 2.13 -17.13
C ILE A 175 -9.44 2.72 -18.49
N CYS A 176 -9.04 3.96 -18.80
CA CYS A 176 -9.46 4.66 -20.03
C CYS A 176 -8.35 4.85 -21.06
N ASN A 177 -7.16 4.29 -20.81
CA ASN A 177 -5.97 4.35 -21.67
C ASN A 177 -5.43 5.78 -21.96
N ASN A 178 -5.96 6.81 -21.30
CA ASN A 178 -5.53 8.18 -21.48
C ASN A 178 -4.10 8.40 -20.99
N VAL A 179 -3.34 9.25 -21.68
CA VAL A 179 -1.98 9.61 -21.26
C VAL A 179 -2.05 10.57 -20.08
N ILE A 180 -1.39 10.20 -18.99
CA ILE A 180 -1.26 10.98 -17.77
C ILE A 180 0.15 11.55 -17.70
N LYS A 181 0.24 12.88 -17.57
CA LYS A 181 1.47 13.62 -17.28
C LYS A 181 1.39 14.03 -15.82
N HIS A 182 2.29 13.50 -14.99
CA HIS A 182 2.34 13.89 -13.58
C HIS A 182 2.93 15.30 -13.47
N GLU A 183 2.36 16.19 -12.66
CA GLU A 183 2.83 17.58 -12.51
C GLU A 183 4.28 17.65 -12.02
N GLU A 184 4.63 16.74 -11.11
CA GLU A 184 5.98 16.49 -10.58
C GLU A 184 7.01 16.14 -11.67
N SER A 185 6.57 15.76 -12.88
CA SER A 185 7.46 15.52 -14.02
C SER A 185 8.28 16.76 -14.40
N LYS A 186 7.75 17.96 -14.13
CA LYS A 186 8.48 19.22 -14.37
C LYS A 186 9.67 19.36 -13.42
N LEU A 187 9.55 18.91 -12.17
CA LEU A 187 10.61 18.96 -11.16
C LEU A 187 11.74 17.99 -11.50
N ILE A 188 11.41 16.76 -11.89
CA ILE A 188 12.40 15.74 -12.30
C ILE A 188 13.19 16.18 -13.54
N ARG A 189 12.53 16.82 -14.52
CA ARG A 189 13.20 17.35 -15.71
C ARG A 189 14.18 18.48 -15.38
N LYS A 190 13.86 19.33 -14.40
CA LYS A 190 14.77 20.38 -13.93
C LYS A 190 15.97 19.78 -13.19
N ALA A 191 15.76 18.79 -12.32
CA ALA A 191 16.84 18.13 -11.58
C ALA A 191 17.91 17.51 -12.51
N LYS A 192 17.49 16.89 -13.63
CA LYS A 192 18.43 16.38 -14.66
C LYS A 192 19.28 17.46 -15.35
N LYS A 193 18.82 18.72 -15.41
CA LYS A 193 19.62 19.81 -15.96
C LYS A 193 20.75 20.26 -15.03
N PHE A 194 20.60 20.04 -13.71
CA PHE A 194 21.59 20.45 -12.71
C PHE A 194 22.63 19.37 -12.40
N TYR A 195 22.31 18.10 -12.64
CA TYR A 195 23.25 16.98 -12.51
C TYR A 195 23.26 16.15 -13.81
N PRO A 196 23.98 16.61 -14.85
CA PRO A 196 24.31 15.74 -15.96
C PRO A 196 25.20 14.59 -15.46
N LYS A 197 24.97 13.39 -15.99
CA LYS A 197 25.86 12.24 -15.80
C LYS A 197 27.25 12.53 -16.33
#